data_AF-A0A849C9C0-F1
#
_entry.id   AF-A0A849C9C0-F1
#
_cell.length_a   1.000
_cell.length_b   1.000
_cell.length_c   1.000
_cell.angle_alpha   90.00
_cell.angle_beta   90.00
_cell.angle_gamma   90.00
#
_symmetry.space_group_name_H-M   'P 1'
#
loop_
_entity.id
_entity.type
_entity.pdbx_description
1 polymer ?
#
loop_
_entity_poly.entity_id
_entity_poly.type
_entity_poly.pdbx_seq_one_letter_code
_entity_poly.pdbx_strand_id
1 'polypeptide(L)' 'MTAATIKVPKATRDRLHRLAAAHGLTLAQQIDRLIDESATKPRPTTGGYRSDRPLDAEEIAAELNRGFGE' A
#
# COMPACT_ATOMS: atom_id res chain seq x y z
N MET A 1 3.01 -17.10 -7.91
CA MET A 1 3.71 -17.29 -6.63
C MET A 1 5.19 -17.12 -6.86
N THR A 2 5.73 -15.94 -6.55
CA THR A 2 7.17 -15.70 -6.55
C THR A 2 7.71 -16.03 -5.16
N ALA A 3 8.62 -17.00 -5.08
CA ALA A 3 9.29 -17.34 -3.83
C ALA A 3 10.59 -16.53 -3.72
N ALA A 4 10.69 -15.65 -2.74
CA ALA A 4 11.88 -14.85 -2.47
C ALA A 4 12.51 -15.26 -1.14
N THR A 5 13.80 -15.59 -1.15
CA THR A 5 14.56 -15.87 0.07
C THR A 5 15.28 -14.60 0.51
N ILE A 6 14.89 -14.05 1.66
CA ILE A 6 15.52 -12.86 2.24
C ILE A 6 16.21 -13.21 3.56
N LYS A 7 17.40 -12.65 3.79
CA LYS A 7 18.08 -12.74 5.08
C LYS A 7 17.52 -11.66 6.00
N VAL A 8 16.96 -12.06 7.14
CA VAL A 8 16.43 -11.14 8.14
C VAL A 8 17.10 -11.38 9.50
N PRO A 9 17.37 -10.32 10.29
CA PRO A 9 17.81 -10.47 11.67
C PRO A 9 16.80 -11.27 12.50
N LYS A 10 17.29 -12.06 13.46
CA LYS A 10 16.45 -12.89 14.34
C LYS A 10 15.37 -12.07 15.05
N ALA A 11 15.74 -10.91 15.59
CA ALA A 11 14.80 -10.01 16.27
C ALA A 11 13.64 -9.57 15.36
N THR A 12 13.91 -9.29 14.09
CA THR A 12 12.90 -8.92 13.09
C THR A 12 11.99 -10.11 12.78
N ARG A 13 12.55 -11.30 12.58
CA ARG A 13 11.78 -12.53 12.34
C ARG A 13 10.83 -12.83 13.50
N ASP A 14 11.31 -12.75 14.74
CA ASP A 14 10.51 -13.04 15.93
C ASP A 14 9.39 -11.99 16.13
N ARG A 15 9.63 -10.73 15.71
CA ARG A 15 8.59 -9.70 15.66
C ARG A 15 7.52 -10.00 14.59
N LEU A 16 7.93 -10.44 13.40
CA LEU A 16 7.01 -10.82 12.33
C LEU A 16 6.12 -12.00 12.74
N HIS A 17 6.68 -13.02 13.41
CA HIS A 17 5.89 -14.13 13.92
C HIS A 17 4.84 -13.70 14.96
N ARG A 18 5.20 -12.82 15.89
CA ARG A 18 4.23 -12.27 16.86
C ARG A 18 3.12 -11.49 16.17
N LEU A 19 3.46 -10.72 15.14
CA LEU A 19 2.51 -9.91 14.39
C LEU A 19 1.55 -10.78 13.55
N ALA A 20 2.07 -11.83 12.91
CA ALA A 20 1.27 -12.82 12.20
C ALA A 20 0.29 -13.54 13.15
N ALA A 21 0.75 -13.95 14.34
CA ALA A 21 -0.10 -14.57 15.36
C ALA A 21 -1.22 -13.63 15.85
N ALA A 22 -0.93 -12.33 16.03
CA ALA A 22 -1.92 -11.34 16.42
C ALA A 22 -3.02 -11.13 15.37
N HIS A 23 -2.70 -11.31 14.09
CA HIS A 23 -3.66 -11.22 12.99
C HIS A 23 -4.30 -12.56 12.60
N GLY A 24 -3.90 -13.67 13.23
CA GLY A 24 -4.36 -15.02 12.84
C GLY A 24 -3.92 -15.44 11.44
N LEU A 25 -2.85 -14.82 10.91
CA LEU A 25 -2.34 -15.06 9.56
C LEU A 25 -1.08 -15.93 9.61
N THR A 26 -0.79 -16.60 8.49
CA THR A 26 0.53 -17.20 8.29
C THR A 26 1.60 -16.13 8.13
N LEU A 27 2.86 -16.47 8.39
CA LEU A 27 3.98 -15.54 8.22
C LEU A 27 4.05 -14.99 6.78
N ALA A 28 3.82 -15.82 5.77
CA ALA A 28 3.83 -15.41 4.37
C ALA A 28 2.72 -14.39 4.09
N GLN A 29 1.48 -14.69 4.49
CA GLN A 29 0.34 -13.78 4.32
C GLN A 29 0.55 -12.44 5.06
N GLN A 30 1.17 -12.48 6.24
CA GLN A 30 1.46 -11.28 6.99
C GLN A 30 2.53 -10.42 6.29
N ILE A 31 3.52 -11.05 5.65
CA ILE A 31 4.52 -10.35 4.84
C ILE A 31 3.87 -9.74 3.60
N ASP A 32 3.02 -10.48 2.90
CA ASP A 32 2.30 -9.98 1.72
C ASP A 32 1.45 -8.76 2.10
N ARG A 33 0.70 -8.84 3.20
CA ARG A 33 -0.07 -7.71 3.73
C ARG A 33 0.81 -6.50 4.04
N LEU A 34 1.98 -6.69 4.65
CA LEU A 34 2.90 -5.59 4.94
C LEU A 34 3.50 -4.99 3.67
N ILE A 35 3.76 -5.81 2.65
CA ILE A 35 4.19 -5.34 1.33
C ILE A 35 3.09 -4.48 0.73
N ASP A 36 1.84 -4.94 0.72
CA ASP A 36 0.69 -4.20 0.19
C ASP A 36 0.41 -2.90 0.96
N GLU A 37 0.53 -2.92 2.29
CA GLU A 37 0.38 -1.70 3.13
C GLU A 37 1.53 -0.71 2.93
N SER A 38 2.75 -1.21 2.70
CA SER A 38 3.94 -0.39 2.44
C SER A 38 4.04 0.08 1.00
N ALA A 39 3.33 -0.59 0.08
CA ALA A 39 3.26 -0.18 -1.31
C ALA A 39 2.63 1.21 -1.32
N THR A 40 3.45 2.20 -1.69
CA THR A 40 3.00 3.58 -1.87
C THR A 40 1.75 3.53 -2.73
N LYS A 41 0.58 3.90 -2.17
CA LYS A 41 -0.64 4.06 -2.95
C LYS A 41 -0.28 4.83 -4.22
N PRO A 42 -0.69 4.36 -5.42
CA PRO A 42 -0.37 5.06 -6.65
C PRO A 42 -0.76 6.52 -6.47
N ARG A 43 0.20 7.42 -6.69
CA ARG A 43 -0.03 8.85 -6.52
C ARG A 43 -1.13 9.26 -7.50
N PRO A 44 -2.12 10.06 -7.08
CA PRO A 44 -3.14 10.53 -7.99
C PRO A 44 -2.45 11.29 -9.13
N THR A 45 -2.62 10.80 -10.35
CA THR A 45 -2.08 11.39 -11.58
C THR A 45 -2.80 12.70 -11.91
N THR A 46 -4.08 12.78 -11.54
CA THR A 46 -4.97 13.93 -11.73
C THR A 46 -5.31 14.64 -10.41
N GLY A 47 -5.35 15.98 -10.43
CA GLY A 47 -5.91 16.80 -9.34
C GLY A 47 -5.06 16.98 -8.07
N GLY A 48 -3.81 16.50 -8.03
CA GLY A 48 -2.91 16.68 -6.89
C GLY A 48 -1.95 17.88 -7.03
N TYR A 49 -1.33 18.29 -5.91
CA TYR A 49 -0.31 19.37 -5.83
C TYR A 49 0.91 19.19 -6.77
N ARG A 50 1.06 18.01 -7.38
CA ARG A 50 2.12 17.66 -8.35
C ARG A 50 1.58 17.15 -9.70
N SER A 51 0.30 17.34 -10.00
CA SER A 51 -0.27 16.98 -11.30
C SER A 51 0.20 17.98 -12.38
N ASP A 52 0.58 17.47 -13.55
CA ASP A 52 1.03 18.28 -14.70
C ASP A 52 -0.06 19.23 -15.21
N ARG A 53 -1.31 18.94 -14.87
CA ARG A 53 -2.47 19.77 -15.20
C ARG A 53 -3.28 20.08 -13.93
N PRO A 54 -3.41 21.36 -13.54
CA PRO A 54 -4.36 21.76 -12.51
C PRO A 54 -5.79 21.53 -13.03
N LEU A 55 -6.64 20.94 -12.19
CA LEU A 55 -8.07 20.80 -12.46
C LEU A 55 -8.81 22.06 -11.96
N ASP A 56 -9.83 22.49 -12.68
CA ASP A 56 -10.75 23.53 -12.21
C ASP A 56 -11.75 22.98 -11.18
N ALA A 57 -12.54 23.86 -10.56
CA ALA A 57 -13.46 23.49 -9.49
C ALA A 57 -14.57 22.52 -9.95
N GLU A 58 -15.00 22.59 -11.22
CA GLU A 58 -16.02 21.70 -11.77
C GLU A 58 -15.42 20.32 -12.09
N GLU A 59 -14.20 20.30 -12.62
CA GLU A 59 -13.42 19.08 -12.89
C GLU A 59 -13.09 18.33 -11.60
N ILE A 60 -12.75 19.04 -10.50
CA ILE A 60 -12.52 18.43 -9.18
C ILE A 60 -13.81 17.77 -8.66
N ALA A 61 -14.96 18.44 -8.80
CA ALA A 61 -16.23 17.89 -8.34
C ALA A 61 -16.64 16.64 -9.13
N ALA A 62 -16.39 16.64 -10.45
CA ALA A 62 -16.63 15.48 -11.31
C ALA A 62 -15.72 14.30 -10.93
N GLU A 63 -14.45 14.56 -10.64
CA GLU A 63 -13.48 13.51 -10.31
C GLU A 63 -13.69 12.97 -8.87
N LEU A 64 -14.10 13.81 -7.92
CA LEU A 64 -14.54 13.39 -6.59
C LEU A 64 -15.75 12.45 -6.67
N ASN A 65 -16.69 12.71 -7.57
CA ASN A 65 -17.84 11.84 -7.81
C ASN A 65 -17.47 10.52 -8.51
N ARG A 66 -16.34 10.45 -9.24
CA ARG A 66 -15.87 9.23 -9.90
C ARG A 66 -15.05 8.32 -9.00
N GLY A 67 -14.63 8.80 -7.82
CA GLY A 67 -13.75 8.06 -6.91
C GLY A 67 -12.29 8.32 -7.28
N PHE A 68 -11.67 9.30 -6.61
CA PHE A 68 -10.26 9.63 -6.78
C PHE A 68 -9.35 8.40 -6.60
N GLY A 69 -8.77 7.90 -7.70
CA GLY A 69 -7.62 7.00 -7.70
C GLY A 69 -7.89 5.53 -7.36
N GLU A 70 -8.70 4.83 -8.17
CA GLU A 70 -8.51 3.39 -8.38
C GLU A 70 -7.38 3.11 -9.38
#